data_AF-A0A536ZAJ9-F1
#
_entry.id   AF-A0A536ZAJ9-F1
#
_cell.length_a   1.000
_cell.length_b   1.000
_cell.length_c   1.000
_cell.angle_alpha   90.00
_cell.angle_beta   90.00
_cell.angle_gamma   90.00
#
_symmetry.space_group_name_H-M   'P 1'
#
loop_
_entity.id
_entity.type
_entity.pdbx_description
1 polymer ?
#
loop_
_entity_poly.entity_id
_entity_poly.type
_entity_poly.pdbx_seq_one_letter_code
_entity_poly.pdbx_strand_id
1 'polypeptide(L)'
;TFTSAPLDADMEIAGHGKAVLHASSTRNDMDFHVKLSEQFPQAPEERAKGVQPRYAIVTKGWLRASHGMERDASRSTEDVPHYTHADPKPLSPGKVYALEIPLMAIAWRFQKGSRVRVEIACGDSPITDGLFFHVYRPDKIGSDTIHHDAAHPSQVILPVMDLK
;
A
#
# COMPACT_ATOMS: atom_id res chain seq x y z
N THR A 1 0.19 -9.24 3.61
CA THR A 1 0.73 -8.33 4.64
C THR A 1 2.23 -8.50 4.71
N PHE A 2 2.97 -7.39 4.76
CA PHE A 2 4.41 -7.34 4.96
C PHE A 2 4.70 -6.53 6.22
N THR A 3 5.72 -6.92 6.98
CA THR A 3 6.06 -6.24 8.22
C THR A 3 7.58 -6.18 8.37
N SER A 4 8.12 -5.00 8.70
CA SER A 4 9.54 -4.82 8.98
C SER A 4 9.99 -5.55 10.26
N ALA A 5 11.30 -5.61 10.48
CA ALA A 5 11.86 -5.79 11.81
C ALA A 5 11.39 -4.65 12.76
N PRO A 6 11.44 -4.83 14.10
CA PRO A 6 11.26 -3.71 15.02
C PRO A 6 12.23 -2.58 14.68
N LEU A 7 11.78 -1.34 14.75
CA LEU A 7 12.63 -0.19 14.53
C LEU A 7 13.61 -0.03 15.70
N ASP A 8 14.89 0.20 15.39
CA ASP A 8 15.94 0.36 16.41
C ASP A 8 15.91 1.75 17.08
N ALA A 9 15.25 2.72 16.44
CA ALA A 9 15.02 4.08 16.90
C ALA A 9 13.64 4.59 16.43
N ASP A 10 13.20 5.72 16.96
CA ASP A 10 12.04 6.43 16.43
C ASP A 10 12.30 6.83 14.96
N MET A 11 11.26 6.79 14.13
CA MET A 11 11.34 7.16 12.71
C MET A 11 10.21 8.12 12.37
N GLU A 12 10.55 9.30 11.88
CA GLU A 12 9.60 10.32 11.45
C GLU A 12 9.39 10.27 9.93
N ILE A 13 8.14 10.36 9.51
CA ILE A 13 7.76 10.55 8.11
C ILE A 13 6.89 11.80 8.00
N ALA A 14 7.14 12.64 7.00
CA ALA A 14 6.30 13.80 6.71
C ALA A 14 6.22 14.09 5.21
N GLY A 15 5.02 14.10 4.65
CA GLY A 15 4.78 14.34 3.23
C GLY A 15 4.03 13.20 2.55
N HIS A 16 4.30 12.97 1.27
CA HIS A 16 3.70 11.91 0.48
C HIS A 16 4.64 10.71 0.35
N GLY A 17 4.06 9.52 0.28
CA GLY A 17 4.77 8.31 -0.10
C GLY A 17 4.02 7.59 -1.23
N LYS A 18 4.60 6.51 -1.74
CA LYS A 18 3.96 5.65 -2.74
C LYS A 18 4.32 4.19 -2.53
N ALA A 19 3.43 3.29 -2.92
CA ALA A 19 3.75 1.89 -3.12
C ALA A 19 3.99 1.64 -4.60
N VAL A 20 5.13 1.06 -4.94
CA VAL A 20 5.41 0.54 -6.28
C VAL A 20 5.13 -0.95 -6.24
N LEU A 21 4.08 -1.40 -6.92
CA LEU A 21 3.69 -2.81 -6.96
C LEU A 21 3.85 -3.36 -8.38
N HIS A 22 4.67 -4.40 -8.51
CA HIS A 22 4.71 -5.25 -9.67
C HIS A 22 3.63 -6.31 -9.51
N ALA A 23 2.58 -6.23 -10.31
CA ALA A 23 1.41 -7.08 -10.13
C ALA A 23 0.86 -7.60 -11.45
N SER A 24 0.26 -8.79 -11.40
CA SER A 24 -0.47 -9.42 -12.50
C SER A 24 -1.79 -9.98 -12.03
N SER A 25 -2.80 -10.03 -12.91
CA SER A 25 -4.11 -10.62 -12.61
C SER A 25 -4.48 -11.71 -13.59
N THR A 26 -5.33 -12.63 -13.17
CA THR A 26 -6.08 -13.49 -14.09
C THR A 26 -7.21 -12.74 -14.82
N ARG A 27 -7.50 -11.50 -14.41
CA ARG A 27 -8.57 -10.65 -14.95
C ARG A 27 -7.98 -9.54 -15.82
N ASN A 28 -8.86 -8.72 -16.39
CA ASN A 28 -8.50 -7.50 -17.13
C ASN A 28 -8.40 -6.24 -16.25
N ASP A 29 -8.49 -6.37 -14.92
CA ASP A 29 -8.24 -5.26 -13.99
C ASP A 29 -7.89 -5.75 -12.57
N MET A 30 -7.30 -4.84 -11.78
CA MET A 30 -6.92 -5.02 -10.38
C MET A 30 -7.23 -3.77 -9.58
N ASP A 31 -7.78 -3.94 -8.37
CA ASP A 31 -7.92 -2.86 -7.41
C ASP A 31 -6.90 -3.08 -6.28
N PHE A 32 -6.16 -2.03 -5.92
CA PHE A 32 -5.22 -2.05 -4.81
C PHE A 32 -5.66 -1.08 -3.73
N HIS A 33 -5.70 -1.59 -2.50
CA HIS A 33 -5.90 -0.85 -1.27
C HIS A 33 -4.66 -1.09 -0.42
N VAL A 34 -3.81 -0.09 -0.32
CA VAL A 34 -2.56 -0.15 0.43
C VAL A 34 -2.74 0.60 1.74
N LYS A 35 -2.44 -0.05 2.86
CA LYS A 35 -2.46 0.57 4.18
C LYS A 35 -1.08 0.47 4.80
N LEU A 36 -0.54 1.62 5.19
CA LEU A 36 0.63 1.69 6.05
C LEU A 36 0.16 1.79 7.49
N SER A 37 0.70 0.97 8.39
CA SER A 37 0.34 0.99 9.80
C SER A 37 1.58 0.91 10.67
N GLU A 38 1.54 1.59 11.81
CA GLU A 38 2.43 1.31 12.92
C GLU A 38 1.88 0.09 13.65
N GLN A 39 2.62 -1.01 13.65
CA GLN A 39 2.32 -2.16 14.48
C GLN A 39 3.12 -2.04 15.78
N PHE A 40 2.42 -1.91 16.90
CA PHE A 40 3.04 -1.74 18.21
C PHE A 40 3.74 -3.03 18.68
N PRO A 41 4.73 -2.90 19.60
CA PRO A 41 5.31 -4.05 20.26
C PRO A 41 4.25 -4.97 20.88
N GLN A 42 4.51 -6.26 20.82
CA GLN A 42 3.63 -7.30 21.37
C GLN A 42 4.50 -8.31 22.12
N ALA A 43 4.02 -8.76 23.28
CA ALA A 43 4.71 -9.77 24.07
C ALA A 43 4.83 -11.09 23.27
N PRO A 44 5.98 -11.79 23.31
CA PRO A 44 6.14 -13.08 22.62
C PRO A 44 5.06 -14.11 22.98
N GLU A 45 4.59 -14.10 24.23
CA GLU A 45 3.56 -15.00 24.74
C GLU A 45 2.19 -14.73 24.11
N GLU A 46 1.86 -13.46 23.86
CA GLU A 46 0.63 -13.08 23.15
C GLU A 46 0.68 -13.50 21.69
N ARG A 47 1.86 -13.31 21.05
CA ARG A 47 2.09 -13.75 19.67
C ARG A 47 1.95 -15.27 19.53
N ALA A 48 2.51 -16.04 20.47
CA ALA A 48 2.41 -17.49 20.49
C ALA A 48 0.95 -17.98 20.64
N LYS A 49 0.09 -17.18 21.27
CA LYS A 49 -1.36 -17.43 21.39
C LYS A 49 -2.17 -16.97 20.18
N GLY A 50 -1.53 -16.45 19.13
CA GLY A 50 -2.21 -15.96 17.93
C GLY A 50 -2.97 -14.65 18.14
N VAL A 51 -2.70 -13.92 19.23
CA VAL A 51 -3.31 -12.61 19.47
C VAL A 51 -2.84 -11.65 18.38
N GLN A 52 -3.77 -10.91 17.78
CA GLN A 52 -3.42 -9.90 16.80
C GLN A 52 -2.71 -8.73 17.48
N PRO A 53 -1.57 -8.25 16.93
CA PRO A 53 -0.89 -7.11 17.50
C PRO A 53 -1.77 -5.86 17.38
N ARG A 54 -1.67 -4.97 18.37
CA ARG A 54 -2.25 -3.63 18.25
C ARG A 54 -1.55 -2.87 17.11
N TYR A 55 -2.29 -2.05 16.40
CA TYR A 55 -1.75 -1.19 15.35
C TYR A 55 -2.53 0.11 15.23
N ALA A 56 -1.90 1.11 14.63
CA ALA A 56 -2.54 2.35 14.19
C ALA A 56 -2.33 2.50 12.68
N ILE A 57 -3.40 2.79 11.93
CA ILE A 57 -3.29 3.09 10.50
C ILE A 57 -2.68 4.48 10.36
N VAL A 58 -1.55 4.56 9.66
CA VAL A 58 -0.76 5.78 9.48
C VAL A 58 -1.21 6.51 8.22
N THR A 59 -1.29 5.80 7.09
CA THR A 59 -1.80 6.36 5.83
C THR A 59 -2.36 5.24 4.94
N LYS A 60 -3.12 5.63 3.91
CA LYS A 60 -3.71 4.74 2.92
C LYS A 60 -3.47 5.26 1.51
N GLY A 61 -3.52 4.36 0.54
CA GLY A 61 -3.51 4.69 -0.88
C GLY A 61 -4.31 3.66 -1.67
N TRP A 62 -4.88 4.11 -2.79
CA TRP A 62 -5.74 3.27 -3.61
C TRP A 62 -5.49 3.52 -5.09
N LEU A 63 -5.58 2.46 -5.87
CA LEU A 63 -5.51 2.55 -7.33
C LEU A 63 -6.27 1.38 -7.96
N ARG A 64 -7.18 1.70 -8.88
CA ARG A 64 -7.60 0.74 -9.91
C ARG A 64 -6.57 0.76 -11.02
N ALA A 65 -5.98 -0.38 -11.32
CA ALA A 65 -4.84 -0.50 -12.21
C ALA A 65 -5.14 0.04 -13.61
N SER A 66 -6.33 -0.20 -14.17
CA SER A 66 -6.71 0.37 -15.47
C SER A 66 -6.69 1.91 -15.51
N HIS A 67 -6.90 2.57 -14.37
CA HIS A 67 -6.78 4.02 -14.25
C HIS A 67 -5.35 4.50 -13.96
N GLY A 68 -4.44 3.59 -13.61
CA GLY A 68 -3.03 3.87 -13.32
C GLY A 68 -2.11 3.87 -14.55
N MET A 69 -2.68 3.92 -15.75
CA MET A 69 -1.95 3.73 -17.01
C MET A 69 -1.54 5.04 -17.68
N GLU A 70 -2.21 6.15 -17.33
CA GLU A 70 -1.95 7.47 -17.90
C GLU A 70 -1.64 8.48 -16.79
N ARG A 71 -0.35 8.80 -16.65
CA ARG A 71 0.15 9.76 -15.67
C ARG A 71 0.05 11.19 -16.23
N ASP A 72 -0.52 12.09 -15.43
CA ASP A 72 -0.52 13.52 -15.71
C ASP A 72 0.87 14.09 -15.37
N ALA A 73 1.67 14.31 -16.41
CA ALA A 73 3.03 14.83 -16.29
C ALA A 73 3.09 16.25 -15.71
N SER A 74 2.04 17.06 -15.88
CA SER A 74 2.02 18.45 -15.39
C SER A 74 1.81 18.54 -13.88
N ARG A 75 1.22 17.50 -13.28
CA ARG A 75 0.89 17.45 -11.85
C ARG A 75 1.76 16.48 -11.07
N SER A 76 2.35 15.52 -11.75
CA SER A 76 3.15 14.48 -11.12
C SER A 76 4.53 14.97 -10.69
N THR A 77 4.97 14.56 -9.51
CA THR A 77 6.38 14.61 -9.08
C THR A 77 6.92 13.20 -8.92
N GLU A 78 8.22 13.01 -8.77
CA GLU A 78 8.83 11.69 -8.55
C GLU A 78 8.08 10.89 -7.47
N ASP A 79 7.81 11.52 -6.33
CA ASP A 79 7.18 10.87 -5.17
C ASP A 79 5.64 10.84 -5.22
N VAL A 80 5.02 11.71 -6.03
CA VAL A 80 3.57 11.88 -6.07
C VAL A 80 3.04 11.65 -7.49
N PRO A 81 2.65 10.42 -7.84
CA PRO A 81 2.00 10.17 -9.12
C PRO A 81 0.57 10.76 -9.12
N HIS A 82 0.25 11.47 -10.20
CA HIS A 82 -1.10 11.91 -10.51
C HIS A 82 -1.56 11.22 -11.80
N TYR A 83 -2.73 10.59 -11.77
CA TYR A 83 -3.32 9.94 -12.93
C TYR A 83 -4.48 10.77 -13.49
N THR A 84 -4.66 10.76 -14.81
CA THR A 84 -5.74 11.51 -15.47
C THR A 84 -7.11 10.91 -15.19
N HIS A 85 -7.16 9.58 -15.03
CA HIS A 85 -8.38 8.76 -14.93
C HIS A 85 -9.35 8.89 -16.11
N ALA A 86 -8.96 9.58 -17.20
CA ALA A 86 -9.86 9.96 -18.29
C ALA A 86 -10.16 8.81 -19.26
N ASP A 87 -9.19 7.92 -19.47
CA ASP A 87 -9.28 6.80 -20.41
C ASP A 87 -8.73 5.51 -19.78
N PRO A 88 -9.53 4.81 -18.95
CA PRO A 88 -9.10 3.58 -18.30
C PRO A 88 -8.69 2.52 -19.32
N LYS A 89 -7.49 1.96 -19.16
CA LYS A 89 -6.96 0.92 -20.06
C LYS A 89 -7.07 -0.45 -19.43
N PRO A 90 -7.92 -1.36 -19.96
CA PRO A 90 -7.97 -2.74 -19.49
C PRO A 90 -6.59 -3.42 -19.55
N LEU A 91 -6.31 -4.24 -18.55
CA LEU A 91 -5.09 -5.03 -18.46
C LEU A 91 -5.17 -6.30 -19.31
N SER A 92 -4.02 -6.79 -19.72
CA SER A 92 -3.87 -8.13 -20.29
C SER A 92 -3.69 -9.15 -19.17
N PRO A 93 -4.56 -10.18 -19.05
CA PRO A 93 -4.40 -11.24 -18.06
C PRO A 93 -3.00 -11.88 -18.12
N GLY A 94 -2.40 -12.13 -16.96
CA GLY A 94 -1.08 -12.75 -16.81
C GLY A 94 0.12 -11.82 -17.07
N LYS A 95 -0.09 -10.63 -17.66
CA LYS A 95 0.98 -9.64 -17.82
C LYS A 95 1.29 -8.95 -16.49
N VAL A 96 2.58 -8.78 -16.21
CA VAL A 96 3.06 -8.01 -15.05
C VAL A 96 3.10 -6.52 -15.39
N TYR A 97 2.54 -5.70 -14.50
CA TYR A 97 2.53 -4.25 -14.57
C TYR A 97 3.23 -3.66 -13.35
N ALA A 98 4.03 -2.61 -13.53
CA ALA A 98 4.54 -1.79 -12.44
C ALA A 98 3.56 -0.64 -12.18
N LEU A 99 2.97 -0.61 -10.99
CA LEU A 99 1.92 0.34 -10.60
C LEU A 99 2.42 1.21 -9.46
N GLU A 100 2.27 2.53 -9.57
CA GLU A 100 2.61 3.47 -8.50
C GLU A 100 1.32 3.90 -7.78
N ILE A 101 1.06 3.34 -6.61
CA ILE A 101 -0.10 3.71 -5.79
C ILE A 101 0.30 4.86 -4.85
N PRO A 102 -0.22 6.09 -5.06
CA PRO A 102 0.06 7.20 -4.16
C PRO A 102 -0.56 6.93 -2.79
N LEU A 103 0.21 7.16 -1.73
CA LEU A 103 -0.29 7.22 -0.36
C LEU A 103 -0.71 8.65 -0.04
N MET A 104 -1.76 8.80 0.77
CA MET A 104 -2.18 10.10 1.29
C MET A 104 -1.06 10.75 2.09
N ALA A 105 -0.99 12.08 2.00
CA ALA A 105 -0.04 12.87 2.78
C ALA A 105 -0.19 12.57 4.28
N ILE A 106 0.93 12.45 4.98
CA ILE A 106 0.97 12.09 6.39
C ILE A 106 2.11 12.79 7.09
N ALA A 107 1.94 13.09 8.38
CA ALA A 107 3.02 13.37 9.31
C ALA A 107 2.87 12.41 10.50
N TRP A 108 3.84 11.52 10.71
CA TRP A 108 3.77 10.47 11.73
C TRP A 108 5.16 10.15 12.27
N ARG A 109 5.22 9.82 13.58
CA ARG A 109 6.43 9.31 14.23
C ARG A 109 6.20 7.89 14.72
N PHE A 110 6.81 6.93 14.02
CA PHE A 110 6.87 5.55 14.51
C PHE A 110 7.77 5.48 15.73
N GLN A 111 7.34 4.75 16.76
CA GLN A 111 8.11 4.58 17.98
C GLN A 111 9.17 3.47 17.82
N LYS A 112 10.30 3.62 18.52
CA LYS A 112 11.28 2.54 18.68
C LYS A 112 10.60 1.26 19.16
N GLY A 113 10.97 0.13 18.55
CA GLY A 113 10.39 -1.19 18.81
C GLY A 113 9.07 -1.46 18.08
N SER A 114 8.38 -0.44 17.57
CA SER A 114 7.27 -0.64 16.64
C SER A 114 7.77 -1.17 15.29
N ARG A 115 6.85 -1.61 14.45
CA ARG A 115 7.15 -2.08 13.09
C ARG A 115 6.36 -1.29 12.06
N VAL A 116 6.96 -1.10 10.90
CA VAL A 116 6.25 -0.65 9.70
C VAL A 116 5.53 -1.85 9.11
N ARG A 117 4.20 -1.80 9.07
CA ARG A 117 3.35 -2.84 8.50
C ARG A 117 2.66 -2.31 7.25
N VAL A 118 2.70 -3.10 6.18
CA VAL A 118 2.02 -2.84 4.91
C VAL A 118 0.97 -3.93 4.67
N GLU A 119 -0.28 -3.51 4.53
CA GLU A 119 -1.38 -4.35 4.08
C GLU A 119 -1.74 -3.97 2.64
N ILE A 120 -1.92 -4.98 1.80
CA ILE A 120 -2.37 -4.83 0.41
C ILE A 120 -3.58 -5.73 0.26
N ALA A 121 -4.70 -5.15 -0.15
CA ALA A 121 -5.97 -5.84 -0.35
C ALA A 121 -6.65 -5.38 -1.64
N CYS A 122 -7.55 -6.21 -2.18
CA CYS A 122 -8.38 -5.86 -3.34
C CYS A 122 -9.69 -5.13 -3.00
N GLY A 123 -9.85 -4.76 -1.72
CA GLY A 123 -10.98 -4.02 -1.18
C GLY A 123 -10.74 -3.58 0.26
N ASP A 124 -11.49 -2.57 0.69
CA ASP A 124 -11.58 -2.16 2.09
C ASP A 124 -12.73 -2.90 2.78
N SER A 125 -12.66 -3.02 4.11
CA SER A 125 -13.73 -3.62 4.92
C SER A 125 -14.50 -2.52 5.65
N PRO A 126 -15.84 -2.47 5.54
CA PRO A 126 -16.65 -1.47 6.26
C PRO A 126 -16.53 -1.60 7.78
N ILE A 127 -16.09 -2.77 8.29
CA ILE A 127 -15.91 -3.02 9.73
C ILE A 127 -14.57 -2.44 10.21
N THR A 128 -13.52 -2.55 9.41
CA THR A 128 -12.15 -2.18 9.83
C THR A 128 -11.67 -0.84 9.27
N ASP A 129 -12.30 -0.34 8.22
CA ASP A 129 -11.86 0.85 7.47
C ASP A 129 -12.78 2.07 7.61
N GLY A 130 -13.87 1.95 8.38
CA GLY A 130 -14.75 3.05 8.76
C GLY A 130 -15.46 3.68 7.55
N LEU A 131 -15.47 5.01 7.47
CA LEU A 131 -16.14 5.80 6.41
C LEU A 131 -15.48 5.69 5.02
N PHE A 132 -14.32 5.05 4.92
CA PHE A 132 -13.54 4.97 3.68
C PHE A 132 -13.46 3.52 3.19
N PHE A 133 -14.63 2.95 2.85
CA PHE A 133 -14.71 1.64 2.23
C PHE A 133 -15.21 1.74 0.78
N HIS A 134 -14.78 0.78 -0.04
CA HIS A 134 -15.19 0.67 -1.42
C HIS A 134 -15.98 -0.62 -1.61
N VAL A 135 -17.10 -0.55 -2.34
CA VAL A 135 -17.96 -1.72 -2.58
C VAL A 135 -17.22 -2.74 -3.44
N TYR A 136 -17.23 -4.00 -2.98
CA TYR A 136 -16.69 -5.12 -3.75
C TYR A 136 -17.55 -5.35 -5.00
N ARG A 137 -16.93 -5.40 -6.17
CA ARG A 137 -17.63 -5.59 -7.45
C ARG A 137 -17.42 -7.03 -7.97
N PRO A 138 -18.43 -7.70 -8.55
CA PRO A 138 -18.29 -9.08 -9.02
C PRO A 138 -17.21 -9.32 -10.08
N ASP A 139 -16.84 -8.29 -10.85
CA ASP A 139 -15.71 -8.29 -11.79
C ASP A 139 -14.35 -8.45 -11.10
N LYS A 140 -14.31 -8.50 -9.77
CA LYS A 140 -13.13 -8.85 -8.96
C LYS A 140 -13.00 -10.35 -8.68
N ILE A 141 -13.85 -11.23 -9.19
CA ILE A 141 -13.65 -12.68 -9.02
C ILE A 141 -12.44 -13.12 -9.86
N GLY A 142 -11.37 -13.57 -9.20
CA GLY A 142 -10.10 -13.96 -9.83
C GLY A 142 -8.93 -13.98 -8.85
N SER A 143 -7.71 -13.96 -9.37
CA SER A 143 -6.50 -13.92 -8.55
C SER A 143 -5.54 -12.82 -9.01
N ASP A 144 -5.06 -12.04 -8.05
CA ASP A 144 -4.04 -11.02 -8.23
C ASP A 144 -2.76 -11.50 -7.56
N THR A 145 -1.62 -11.34 -8.24
CA THR A 145 -0.30 -11.76 -7.75
C THR A 145 0.57 -10.52 -7.59
N ILE A 146 1.19 -10.36 -6.42
CA ILE A 146 2.19 -9.32 -6.16
C ILE A 146 3.57 -9.96 -6.26
N HIS A 147 4.35 -9.55 -7.26
CA HIS A 147 5.72 -9.99 -7.48
C HIS A 147 6.66 -9.11 -6.66
N HIS A 148 7.65 -9.70 -6.00
CA HIS A 148 8.61 -8.96 -5.14
C HIS A 148 10.02 -9.58 -5.19
N ASP A 149 10.35 -10.16 -6.34
CA ASP A 149 11.68 -10.69 -6.64
C ASP A 149 12.62 -9.59 -7.17
N ALA A 150 13.87 -9.96 -7.49
CA ALA A 150 14.89 -9.00 -7.95
C ALA A 150 14.56 -8.33 -9.30
N ALA A 151 13.81 -9.00 -10.18
CA ALA A 151 13.35 -8.43 -11.46
C ALA A 151 12.08 -7.58 -11.29
N HIS A 152 11.34 -7.82 -10.21
CA HIS A 152 10.07 -7.16 -9.89
C HIS A 152 10.10 -6.55 -8.48
N PRO A 153 10.91 -5.52 -8.23
CA PRO A 153 11.16 -5.01 -6.89
C PRO A 153 9.98 -4.17 -6.37
N SER A 154 8.89 -4.84 -5.98
CA SER A 154 7.79 -4.17 -5.27
C SER A 154 8.29 -3.59 -3.94
N GLN A 155 7.95 -2.33 -3.70
CA GLN A 155 8.47 -1.57 -2.57
C GLN A 155 7.51 -0.48 -2.12
N VAL A 156 7.72 0.01 -0.89
CA VAL A 156 7.05 1.21 -0.37
C VAL A 156 8.11 2.27 -0.16
N ILE A 157 7.90 3.44 -0.77
CA ILE A 157 8.77 4.61 -0.66
C ILE A 157 8.09 5.58 0.30
N LEU A 158 8.80 5.94 1.36
CA LEU A 158 8.29 6.79 2.44
C LEU A 158 9.12 8.07 2.55
N PRO A 159 8.50 9.22 2.87
CA PRO A 159 9.18 10.49 3.05
C PRO A 159 9.81 10.56 4.46
N VAL A 160 10.86 9.76 4.68
CA VAL A 160 11.57 9.71 5.96
C VAL A 160 12.31 11.02 6.19
N MET A 161 12.10 11.61 7.36
CA MET A 161 12.77 12.83 7.78
C MET A 161 14.12 12.50 8.41
N ASP A 162 15.15 13.24 8.04
CA ASP A 162 16.41 13.21 8.78
C ASP A 162 16.17 13.81 10.17
N LEU A 163 16.28 12.99 11.22
CA LEU A 163 16.27 13.48 12.59
C LEU A 163 17.56 14.28 12.81
N LYS A 164 17.40 15.60 12.96
CA LYS A 164 18.48 16.49 13.42
C LYS A 164 18.73 16.36 14.91
#